data_AF-A0A426WGE6-F1
#
_entry.id   AF-A0A426WGE6-F1
#
_cell.length_a   1.000
_cell.length_b   1.000
_cell.length_c   1.000
_cell.angle_alpha   90.00
_cell.angle_beta   90.00
_cell.angle_gamma   90.00
#
_symmetry.space_group_name_H-M   'P 1'
#
loop_
_entity.id
_entity.type
_entity.pdbx_description
1 polymer ?
#
loop_
_entity_poly.entity_id
_entity_poly.type
_entity_poly.pdbx_seq_one_letter_code
_entity_poly.pdbx_strand_id
1 'polypeptide(L)'
;MKHDVTVVSCLLAMTLICGSPCAEAKSAEIIHKCDEFAAHPDDSGKWAAGVSEDDLAPGPAILFCNKALKEYPETARFEFQLGRALLKKGEIDGAIAALTGAAEDNYAPAYAYLAEIYRFGLLGEEDVDTAETYYDLAIAG
;
A
#
# COMPACT_ATOMS: atom_id res chain seq x y z
N MET A 1 18.37 -63.79 -41.97
CA MET A 1 17.72 -63.46 -40.68
C MET A 1 17.92 -61.97 -40.45
N LYS A 2 16.83 -61.29 -40.07
CA LYS A 2 16.61 -59.84 -40.16
C LYS A 2 17.34 -59.10 -39.02
N HIS A 3 18.02 -57.99 -39.31
CA HIS A 3 18.32 -56.88 -38.39
C HIS A 3 18.42 -55.61 -39.24
N ASP A 4 17.33 -54.86 -39.37
CA ASP A 4 16.96 -53.70 -38.54
C ASP A 4 17.67 -52.42 -39.00
N VAL A 5 16.97 -51.73 -39.90
CA VAL A 5 17.16 -50.31 -40.20
C VAL A 5 16.40 -49.54 -39.14
N THR A 6 17.09 -48.74 -38.32
CA THR A 6 16.42 -47.78 -37.44
C THR A 6 16.95 -46.38 -37.72
N VAL A 7 15.97 -45.50 -37.91
CA VAL A 7 16.02 -44.15 -38.44
C VAL A 7 16.77 -43.20 -37.51
N VAL A 8 17.67 -42.42 -38.08
CA VAL A 8 18.12 -41.14 -37.53
C VAL A 8 16.96 -40.16 -37.65
N SER A 9 16.48 -39.62 -36.53
CA SER A 9 15.76 -38.34 -36.56
C SER A 9 15.98 -37.59 -35.25
N CYS A 10 16.71 -36.48 -35.37
CA CYS A 10 16.81 -35.43 -34.38
C CYS A 10 15.41 -34.93 -33.98
N LEU A 11 15.04 -35.09 -32.72
CA LEU A 11 14.03 -34.24 -32.10
C LEU A 11 14.76 -33.24 -31.20
N LEU A 12 14.84 -32.02 -31.72
CA LEU A 12 15.30 -30.84 -31.00
C LEU A 12 14.51 -30.65 -29.71
N ALA A 13 15.25 -30.25 -28.67
CA ALA A 13 14.76 -29.82 -27.39
C ALA A 13 13.76 -28.65 -27.51
N MET A 14 12.68 -28.71 -26.73
CA MET A 14 12.01 -27.51 -26.23
C MET A 14 11.17 -27.86 -24.98
N THR A 15 11.84 -28.24 -23.89
CA THR A 15 11.24 -28.12 -22.57
C THR A 15 11.23 -26.63 -22.21
N LEU A 16 10.13 -25.94 -22.50
CA LEU A 16 9.80 -24.70 -21.81
C LEU A 16 9.53 -25.08 -20.35
N ILE A 17 10.59 -25.16 -19.54
CA ILE A 17 10.45 -25.05 -18.09
C ILE A 17 10.15 -23.56 -17.89
N CYS A 18 8.87 -23.23 -17.79
CA CYS A 18 8.43 -21.96 -17.22
C CYS A 18 8.74 -22.01 -15.72
N GLY A 19 10.03 -21.98 -15.40
CA GLY A 19 10.55 -21.82 -14.06
C GLY A 19 10.66 -20.34 -13.78
N SER A 20 9.54 -19.62 -13.83
CA SER A 20 9.45 -18.42 -13.01
C SER A 20 9.59 -18.93 -11.57
N PRO A 21 10.61 -18.51 -10.80
CA PRO A 21 10.51 -18.69 -9.36
C PRO A 21 9.20 -18.01 -8.97
N CYS A 22 8.24 -18.79 -8.45
CA CYS A 22 7.23 -18.22 -7.57
C CYS A 22 8.04 -17.57 -6.46
N ALA A 23 8.24 -16.26 -6.54
CA ALA A 23 8.69 -15.50 -5.40
C ALA A 23 7.69 -15.87 -4.29
N GLU A 24 8.15 -16.52 -3.23
CA GLU A 24 7.37 -16.62 -2.01
C GLU A 24 6.96 -15.19 -1.67
N ALA A 25 5.67 -14.90 -1.76
CA ALA A 25 5.15 -13.62 -1.32
C ALA A 25 5.55 -13.52 0.15
N LYS A 26 6.49 -12.62 0.46
CA LYS A 26 6.75 -12.25 1.83
C LYS A 26 5.41 -11.84 2.43
N SER A 27 5.14 -12.24 3.67
CA SER A 27 3.88 -11.91 4.28
C SER A 27 3.88 -10.45 4.74
N ALA A 28 2.94 -9.67 4.23
CA ALA A 28 2.59 -8.38 4.79
C ALA A 28 1.86 -8.56 6.14
N GLU A 29 1.59 -9.78 6.59
CA GLU A 29 0.91 -10.07 7.87
C GLU A 29 1.87 -10.16 9.07
N ILE A 30 2.95 -9.38 9.05
CA ILE A 30 3.82 -9.20 10.21
C ILE A 30 3.84 -7.72 10.60
N ILE A 31 4.18 -7.44 11.85
CA ILE A 31 4.38 -6.07 12.33
C ILE A 31 5.63 -5.52 11.65
N HIS A 32 5.49 -4.39 10.96
CA HIS A 32 6.59 -3.67 10.33
C HIS A 32 6.90 -2.39 11.08
N LYS A 33 8.10 -1.85 10.86
CA LYS A 33 8.46 -0.52 11.37
C LYS A 33 7.60 0.60 10.83
N CYS A 34 6.92 0.43 9.69
CA CYS A 34 5.89 1.37 9.27
C CYS A 34 4.77 1.41 10.33
N ASP A 35 4.24 0.24 10.70
CA ASP A 35 3.18 0.10 11.72
C ASP A 35 3.58 0.74 13.04
N GLU A 36 4.79 0.47 13.55
CA GLU A 36 5.28 1.03 14.82
C GLU A 36 5.42 2.56 14.84
N PHE A 37 5.68 3.18 13.69
CA PHE A 37 5.96 4.61 13.59
C PHE A 37 4.77 5.43 13.09
N ALA A 38 3.79 4.77 12.45
CA ALA A 38 2.79 5.46 11.66
C ALA A 38 1.38 4.89 11.77
N ALA A 39 1.13 3.85 12.57
CA ALA A 39 -0.24 3.39 12.83
C ALA A 39 -1.08 4.51 13.46
N HIS A 40 -2.32 4.72 13.00
CA HIS A 40 -3.25 5.65 13.66
C HIS A 40 -3.88 4.97 14.89
N PRO A 41 -4.05 5.66 16.04
CA PRO A 41 -4.65 5.06 17.24
C PRO A 41 -6.04 4.46 17.02
N ASP A 42 -6.87 5.12 16.21
CA ASP A 42 -8.25 4.70 15.96
C ASP A 42 -8.40 3.82 14.71
N ASP A 43 -7.32 3.56 13.98
CA ASP A 43 -7.36 2.62 12.85
C ASP A 43 -7.62 1.19 13.37
N SER A 44 -8.76 0.62 12.97
CA SER A 44 -9.16 -0.75 13.33
C SER A 44 -8.29 -1.80 12.65
N GLY A 45 -7.66 -1.46 11.52
CA GLY A 45 -6.76 -2.28 10.74
C GLY A 45 -5.28 -2.12 11.10
N LYS A 46 -4.93 -1.45 12.21
CA LYS A 46 -3.55 -1.27 12.67
C LYS A 46 -2.93 -2.57 13.20
N TRP A 47 -1.61 -2.69 13.05
CA TRP A 47 -0.84 -3.88 13.44
C TRP A 47 0.12 -3.64 14.62
N ALA A 48 0.30 -2.38 15.03
CA ALA A 48 1.11 -1.98 16.17
C ALA A 48 0.32 -1.03 17.08
N ALA A 49 0.94 -0.61 18.18
CA ALA A 49 0.41 0.50 18.97
C ALA A 49 0.27 1.74 18.08
N GLY A 50 -0.85 2.45 18.21
CA GLY A 50 -1.07 3.67 17.45
C GLY A 50 -0.16 4.80 17.93
N VAL A 51 0.24 5.64 16.98
CA VAL A 51 1.03 6.85 17.17
C VAL A 51 0.11 8.05 16.94
N SER A 52 -0.08 8.83 18.00
CA SER A 52 -0.92 10.04 17.98
C SER A 52 -0.38 11.06 16.96
N GLU A 53 -1.23 11.99 16.53
CA GLU A 53 -0.79 13.07 15.63
C GLU A 53 0.34 13.91 16.25
N ASP A 54 0.35 14.10 17.56
CA ASP A 54 1.39 14.86 18.27
C ASP A 54 2.72 14.10 18.34
N ASP A 55 2.68 12.78 18.52
CA ASP A 55 3.86 11.92 18.63
C ASP A 55 4.40 11.45 17.27
N LEU A 56 3.62 11.62 16.19
CA LEU A 56 3.99 11.19 14.85
C LEU A 56 5.22 11.94 14.36
N ALA A 57 6.35 11.24 14.31
CA ALA A 57 7.61 11.76 13.75
C ALA A 57 7.63 11.50 12.23
N PRO A 58 7.36 12.52 11.38
CA PRO A 58 7.10 12.29 9.95
C PRO A 58 8.31 11.70 9.20
N GLY A 59 9.54 12.14 9.52
CA GLY A 59 10.75 11.65 8.85
C GLY A 59 10.96 10.13 8.99
N PRO A 60 11.06 9.60 10.22
CA PRO A 60 11.15 8.16 10.45
C PRO A 60 9.95 7.37 9.89
N ALA A 61 8.73 7.87 10.05
CA ALA A 61 7.53 7.23 9.53
C ALA A 61 7.58 7.07 8.00
N ILE A 62 7.86 8.17 7.27
CA ILE A 62 8.02 8.14 5.81
C ILE A 62 9.15 7.18 5.39
N LEU A 63 10.28 7.17 6.10
CA LEU A 63 11.39 6.27 5.81
C LEU A 63 10.98 4.78 5.91
N PHE A 64 10.28 4.40 6.98
CA PHE A 64 9.90 3.02 7.20
C PHE A 64 8.73 2.57 6.33
N CYS A 65 7.75 3.44 6.07
CA CYS A 65 6.64 3.12 5.18
C CYS A 65 7.07 2.99 3.72
N ASN A 66 7.99 3.83 3.23
CA ASN A 66 8.56 3.63 1.89
C ASN A 66 9.37 2.33 1.78
N LYS A 67 10.09 1.93 2.84
CA LYS A 67 10.78 0.62 2.86
C LYS A 67 9.78 -0.54 2.82
N ALA A 68 8.70 -0.44 3.58
CA ALA A 68 7.64 -1.44 3.58
C ALA A 68 6.99 -1.54 2.19
N LEU A 69 6.57 -0.42 1.59
CA LEU A 69 5.96 -0.38 0.25
C LEU A 69 6.88 -0.88 -0.87
N LYS A 70 8.20 -0.75 -0.71
CA LYS A 70 9.15 -1.34 -1.68
C LYS A 70 9.09 -2.87 -1.68
N GLU A 71 8.80 -3.49 -0.54
CA GLU A 71 8.68 -4.94 -0.40
C GLU A 71 7.24 -5.43 -0.58
N TYR A 72 6.26 -4.58 -0.25
CA TYR A 72 4.83 -4.86 -0.22
C TYR A 72 4.04 -3.71 -0.85
N PRO A 73 4.11 -3.54 -2.18
CA PRO A 73 3.57 -2.35 -2.85
C PRO A 73 2.05 -2.22 -2.78
N GLU A 74 1.32 -3.33 -2.67
CA GLU A 74 -0.15 -3.38 -2.68
C GLU A 74 -0.72 -3.54 -1.26
N THR A 75 -0.09 -2.91 -0.27
CA THR A 75 -0.55 -2.98 1.13
C THR A 75 -1.17 -1.66 1.52
N ALA A 76 -2.50 -1.58 1.37
CA ALA A 76 -3.30 -0.38 1.65
C ALA A 76 -2.99 0.27 3.02
N ARG A 77 -2.76 -0.53 4.06
CA ARG A 77 -2.40 0.01 5.38
C ARG A 77 -1.07 0.77 5.37
N PHE A 78 -0.08 0.34 4.59
CA PHE A 78 1.21 1.05 4.49
C PHE A 78 1.08 2.31 3.66
N GLU A 79 0.24 2.31 2.64
CA GLU A 79 -0.07 3.50 1.85
C GLU A 79 -0.80 4.54 2.71
N PHE A 80 -1.80 4.12 3.49
CA PHE A 80 -2.48 4.99 4.46
C PHE A 80 -1.49 5.61 5.47
N GLN A 81 -0.66 4.77 6.09
CA GLN A 81 0.32 5.21 7.07
C GLN A 81 1.37 6.16 6.48
N LEU A 82 1.79 5.92 5.23
CA LEU A 82 2.63 6.86 4.48
C LEU A 82 1.91 8.18 4.25
N GLY A 83 0.63 8.13 3.84
CA GLY A 83 -0.22 9.29 3.63
C GLY A 83 -0.31 10.19 4.86
N ARG A 84 -0.60 9.61 6.03
CA ARG A 84 -0.59 10.31 7.32
C ARG A 84 0.74 11.01 7.59
N ALA A 85 1.84 10.29 7.41
CA ALA A 85 3.18 10.81 7.69
C ALA A 85 3.58 11.95 6.73
N LEU A 86 3.15 11.87 5.46
CA LEU A 86 3.34 12.92 4.47
C LEU A 86 2.51 14.17 4.79
N LEU A 87 1.25 14.00 5.22
CA LEU A 87 0.44 15.13 5.69
C LEU A 87 1.06 15.84 6.88
N LYS A 88 1.51 15.08 7.89
CA LYS A 88 2.20 15.65 9.05
C LYS A 88 3.46 16.45 8.67
N LYS A 89 4.13 16.05 7.58
CA LYS A 89 5.28 16.77 7.02
C LYS A 89 4.89 17.99 6.18
N GLY A 90 3.64 18.09 5.73
CA GLY A 90 3.17 19.10 4.79
C GLY A 90 3.42 18.75 3.32
N GLU A 91 3.74 17.49 2.99
CA GLU A 91 3.92 17.01 1.62
C GLU A 91 2.58 16.55 1.04
N ILE A 92 1.69 17.53 0.80
CA ILE A 92 0.27 17.29 0.50
C ILE A 92 0.05 16.45 -0.77
N ASP A 93 0.76 16.74 -1.87
CA ASP A 93 0.62 15.98 -3.12
C ASP A 93 0.97 14.49 -2.93
N GLY A 94 2.05 14.21 -2.19
CA GLY A 94 2.47 12.85 -1.88
C GLY A 94 1.49 12.15 -0.94
N ALA A 95 0.95 12.88 0.03
CA ALA A 95 -0.07 12.36 0.91
C ALA A 95 -1.32 11.92 0.15
N ILE A 96 -1.83 12.76 -0.76
CA ILE A 96 -3.00 12.44 -1.57
C ILE A 96 -2.75 11.21 -2.42
N ALA A 97 -1.58 11.10 -3.05
CA ALA A 97 -1.23 9.93 -3.84
C ALA A 97 -1.30 8.64 -3.00
N ALA A 98 -0.69 8.65 -1.81
CA ALA A 98 -0.67 7.48 -0.93
C ALA A 98 -2.06 7.18 -0.33
N LEU A 99 -2.81 8.20 0.09
CA LEU A 99 -4.17 8.02 0.61
C LEU A 99 -5.14 7.54 -0.48
N THR A 100 -4.99 8.02 -1.71
CA THR A 100 -5.78 7.55 -2.85
C THR A 100 -5.52 6.07 -3.12
N GLY A 101 -4.26 5.61 -3.10
CA GLY A 101 -3.94 4.18 -3.25
C GLY A 101 -4.64 3.32 -2.18
N ALA A 102 -4.51 3.72 -0.90
CA ALA A 102 -5.19 3.02 0.19
C ALA A 102 -6.72 3.02 0.03
N ALA A 103 -7.28 4.13 -0.46
CA ALA A 103 -8.70 4.30 -0.71
C ALA A 103 -9.20 3.46 -1.90
N GLU A 104 -8.39 3.23 -2.93
CA GLU A 104 -8.72 2.32 -4.04
C GLU A 104 -8.90 0.87 -3.56
N ASP A 105 -8.17 0.49 -2.50
CA ASP A 105 -8.31 -0.78 -1.79
C ASP A 105 -9.40 -0.78 -0.69
N ASN A 106 -10.25 0.25 -0.63
CA ASN A 106 -11.30 0.46 0.37
C ASN A 106 -10.80 0.50 1.82
N TYR A 107 -9.59 1.01 2.07
CA TYR A 107 -9.09 1.19 3.43
C TYR A 107 -9.76 2.41 4.06
N ALA A 108 -10.83 2.18 4.83
CA ALA A 108 -11.73 3.22 5.33
C ALA A 108 -11.05 4.46 5.96
N PRO A 109 -9.98 4.33 6.78
CA PRO A 109 -9.28 5.50 7.32
C PRO A 109 -8.71 6.45 6.26
N ALA A 110 -8.36 5.94 5.07
CA ALA A 110 -7.83 6.77 3.99
C ALA A 110 -8.87 7.76 3.46
N TYR A 111 -10.14 7.33 3.37
CA TYR A 111 -11.24 8.23 2.98
C TYR A 111 -11.42 9.37 3.98
N ALA A 112 -11.34 9.11 5.29
CA ALA A 112 -11.46 10.16 6.30
C ALA A 112 -10.36 11.23 6.16
N TYR A 113 -9.12 10.83 5.88
CA TYR A 113 -8.04 11.78 5.65
C TYR A 113 -8.17 12.54 4.33
N LEU A 114 -8.64 11.89 3.26
CA LEU A 114 -8.97 12.59 2.01
C LEU A 114 -10.07 13.64 2.27
N ALA A 115 -11.12 13.29 3.02
CA ALA A 115 -12.18 14.21 3.38
C ALA A 115 -11.65 15.44 4.14
N GLU A 116 -10.72 15.27 5.08
CA GLU A 116 -10.10 16.38 5.80
C GLU A 116 -9.27 17.29 4.88
N ILE A 117 -8.53 16.73 3.92
CA ILE A 117 -7.76 17.50 2.94
C ILE A 117 -8.67 18.45 2.16
N TYR A 118 -9.82 17.95 1.67
CA TYR A 118 -10.78 18.76 0.92
C TYR A 118 -11.54 19.74 1.82
N ARG A 119 -11.99 19.29 3.00
CA ARG A 119 -12.74 20.11 3.96
C ARG A 119 -11.95 21.32 4.43
N PHE A 120 -10.65 21.18 4.66
CA PHE A 120 -9.79 22.27 5.14
C PHE A 120 -9.10 23.05 4.01
N GLY A 121 -9.41 22.74 2.74
CA GLY A 121 -8.82 23.44 1.61
C GLY A 121 -7.30 23.26 1.52
N LEU A 122 -6.76 22.09 1.90
CA LEU A 122 -5.30 21.87 1.84
C LEU A 122 -4.74 21.84 0.41
N LEU A 123 -5.65 21.77 -0.58
CA LEU A 123 -5.37 21.88 -2.01
C LEU A 123 -5.67 23.26 -2.61
N GLY A 124 -6.18 24.21 -1.82
CA GLY A 124 -6.66 25.49 -2.31
C GLY A 124 -7.88 25.99 -1.54
N GLU A 125 -9.03 26.09 -2.22
CA GLU A 125 -10.30 26.40 -1.54
C GLU A 125 -10.89 25.14 -0.92
N GLU A 126 -11.73 25.30 0.11
CA GLU A 126 -12.49 24.21 0.70
C GLU A 126 -13.45 23.59 -0.34
N ASP A 127 -13.54 22.27 -0.36
CA ASP A 127 -14.50 21.52 -1.17
C ASP A 127 -15.28 20.57 -0.26
N VAL A 128 -16.36 21.12 0.30
CA VAL A 128 -17.17 20.43 1.31
C VAL A 128 -17.98 19.29 0.70
N ASP A 129 -18.41 19.41 -0.56
CA ASP A 129 -19.19 18.38 -1.25
C ASP A 129 -18.32 17.12 -1.50
N THR A 130 -17.08 17.32 -1.94
CA THR A 130 -16.11 16.22 -2.08
C THR A 130 -15.76 15.63 -0.72
N ALA A 131 -15.59 16.46 0.32
CA ALA A 131 -15.34 15.98 1.67
C ALA A 131 -16.48 15.11 2.21
N GLU A 132 -17.74 15.53 2.04
CA GLU A 132 -18.92 14.75 2.44
C GLU A 132 -18.94 13.38 1.75
N THR A 133 -18.65 13.34 0.44
CA THR A 133 -18.56 12.08 -0.31
C THR A 133 -17.53 11.12 0.30
N TYR A 134 -16.35 11.63 0.69
CA TYR A 134 -15.34 10.80 1.32
C TYR A 134 -15.70 10.39 2.75
N TYR A 135 -16.37 11.24 3.54
CA TYR A 135 -16.86 10.82 4.86
C TYR A 135 -17.89 9.69 4.76
N ASP A 136 -18.80 9.75 3.79
CA ASP A 136 -19.77 8.68 3.56
C ASP A 136 -19.07 7.35 3.22
N LEU A 137 -18.02 7.40 2.39
CA LEU A 137 -17.19 6.23 2.08
C LEU A 137 -16.44 5.71 3.31
N ALA A 138 -15.91 6.60 4.15
CA ALA A 138 -15.22 6.24 5.40
C ALA A 138 -16.14 5.54 6.41
N ILE A 139 -17.44 5.85 6.40
CA ILE A 139 -18.44 5.21 7.26
C ILE A 139 -18.88 3.85 6.70
N ALA A 140 -18.84 3.69 5.38
CA ALA A 140 -19.32 2.48 4.69
C ALA A 140 -18.30 1.33 4.66
N GLY A 141 -16.99 1.63 4.71
CA GLY A 141 -15.90 0.66 4.74
C GLY A 141 -15.50 0.22 6.14
#